data_AF-A0A0V1JZB7-F1
#
_entry.id   AF-A0A0V1JZB7-F1
#
_cell.length_a   1.000
_cell.length_b   1.000
_cell.length_c   1.000
_cell.angle_alpha   90.00
_cell.angle_beta   90.00
_cell.angle_gamma   90.00
#
_symmetry.space_group_name_H-M   'P 1'
#
loop_
_entity.id
_entity.type
_entity.pdbx_description
1 polymer ?
#
loop_
_entity_poly.entity_id
_entity_poly.type
_entity_poly.pdbx_seq_one_letter_code
_entity_poly.pdbx_strand_id
1 'polypeptide(L)'
;MAHVLQSVRNDICNAISDESGLVGKIFAKIEQKSGQSRHQVAVILAIVICVLLIVSPSAGLLCNWICFGYPAMKTLMEMQANENVNRKQWMFYWVIFGMFRIVDYFAECISFIIPIYWLLKCIFFVWLFMPSCLGAQTLYENDERGLVGKIFAKIEQKSGQSRHQVAVILAIVICVLLIVSPSAGLLCNWICFGYPAMKTLMEMQANENVNRKQWMFYWVIFGMFRIVDYFAECISFITPIYWLLKCIFFVWLFMPSCLGAQTLYEKFFQPRYSYLLSGSTNAVEMTTE
;
A
#
# COMPACT_ATOMS: atom_id res chain seq x y z
N MET A 1 -18.47 17.81 -8.03
CA MET A 1 -17.88 16.91 -9.05
C MET A 1 -17.03 17.64 -10.08
N ALA A 2 -17.52 18.72 -10.72
CA ALA A 2 -16.76 19.44 -11.76
C ALA A 2 -15.39 19.98 -11.29
N HIS A 3 -15.32 20.57 -10.09
CA HIS A 3 -14.06 21.05 -9.52
C HIS A 3 -13.02 19.92 -9.33
N VAL A 4 -13.43 18.77 -8.79
CA VAL A 4 -12.55 17.61 -8.56
C VAL A 4 -12.01 17.06 -9.88
N LEU A 5 -12.85 16.93 -10.91
CA LEU A 5 -12.41 16.49 -12.24
C LEU A 5 -11.38 17.46 -12.84
N GLN A 6 -11.57 18.76 -12.62
CA GLN A 6 -10.64 19.78 -13.09
C GLN A 6 -9.30 19.73 -12.35
N SER A 7 -9.32 19.54 -11.02
CA SER A 7 -8.11 19.35 -10.22
C SER A 7 -7.35 18.09 -10.62
N VAL A 8 -8.05 16.96 -10.81
CA VAL A 8 -7.44 15.70 -11.29
C VAL A 8 -6.82 15.88 -12.67
N ARG A 9 -7.50 16.58 -13.59
CA ARG A 9 -6.96 16.88 -14.92
C ARG A 9 -5.69 17.72 -14.81
N ASN A 10 -5.68 18.74 -13.96
CA ASN A 10 -4.52 19.61 -13.77
C ASN A 10 -3.32 18.83 -13.18
N ASP A 11 -3.55 17.98 -12.19
CA ASP A 11 -2.50 17.13 -11.60
C ASP A 11 -1.88 16.19 -12.65
N ILE A 12 -2.71 15.58 -13.49
CA ILE A 12 -2.26 14.70 -14.57
C ILE A 12 -1.44 15.51 -15.59
N CYS A 13 -1.94 16.67 -16.03
CA CYS A 13 -1.22 17.55 -16.95
C CYS A 13 0.13 17.98 -16.38
N ASN A 14 0.19 18.35 -15.10
CA ASN A 14 1.43 18.75 -14.42
C ASN A 14 2.42 17.59 -14.36
N ALA A 15 1.97 16.39 -13.96
CA ALA A 15 2.84 15.21 -13.85
C ALA A 15 3.42 14.75 -15.19
N ILE A 16 2.66 14.93 -16.29
CA ILE A 16 3.10 14.57 -17.64
C ILE A 16 4.00 15.65 -18.26
N SER A 17 3.81 16.91 -17.86
CA SER A 17 4.59 18.04 -18.37
C SER A 17 5.92 18.21 -17.63
N ASP A 18 6.02 17.72 -16.39
CA ASP A 18 7.23 17.79 -15.58
C ASP A 18 8.37 16.90 -16.10
N GLU A 19 9.30 17.50 -16.85
CA GLU A 19 10.46 16.82 -17.44
C GLU A 19 11.55 16.45 -16.41
N SER A 20 11.48 16.97 -15.18
CA SER A 20 12.39 16.54 -14.11
C SER A 20 12.01 15.15 -13.61
N GLY A 21 10.71 14.84 -13.61
CA GLY A 21 10.13 13.58 -13.19
C GLY A 21 10.33 12.44 -14.19
N LEU A 22 10.37 11.21 -13.67
CA LEU A 22 10.48 9.99 -14.49
C LEU A 22 9.30 9.86 -15.47
N VAL A 23 8.09 10.24 -15.03
CA VAL A 23 6.87 10.19 -15.85
C VAL A 23 7.00 11.14 -17.04
N GLY A 24 7.32 12.43 -16.83
CA GLY A 24 7.47 13.37 -17.93
C GLY A 24 8.57 12.99 -18.90
N LYS A 25 9.70 12.43 -18.44
CA LYS A 25 10.75 11.89 -19.33
C LYS A 25 10.25 10.75 -20.24
N ILE A 26 9.44 9.83 -19.70
CA ILE A 26 8.83 8.76 -20.51
C ILE A 26 7.88 9.35 -21.54
N PHE A 27 7.02 10.28 -21.12
CA PHE A 27 6.06 10.92 -22.03
C PHE A 27 6.74 11.76 -23.10
N ALA A 28 7.82 12.48 -22.77
CA ALA A 28 8.64 13.22 -23.74
C ALA A 28 9.28 12.28 -24.77
N LYS A 29 9.81 11.12 -24.33
CA LYS A 29 10.37 10.12 -25.24
C LYS A 29 9.31 9.48 -26.14
N ILE A 30 8.09 9.30 -25.64
CA ILE A 30 6.96 8.79 -26.43
C ILE A 30 6.51 9.85 -27.43
N GLU A 31 6.32 11.10 -26.99
CA GLU A 31 5.94 12.24 -27.84
C GLU A 31 6.95 12.45 -28.97
N GLN A 32 8.25 12.39 -28.68
CA GLN A 32 9.31 12.50 -29.69
C GLN A 32 9.24 11.37 -30.73
N LYS A 33 8.83 10.16 -30.34
CA LYS A 33 8.76 8.99 -31.23
C LYS A 33 7.45 8.87 -31.99
N SER A 34 6.33 9.23 -31.36
CA SER A 34 4.99 9.05 -31.92
C SER A 34 4.45 10.30 -32.62
N GLY A 35 5.02 11.47 -32.32
CA GLY A 35 4.49 12.77 -32.76
C GLY A 35 3.15 13.14 -32.12
N GLN A 36 2.65 12.34 -31.17
CA GLN A 36 1.39 12.62 -30.47
C GLN A 36 1.62 13.46 -29.22
N SER A 37 0.68 14.36 -28.95
CA SER A 37 0.70 15.17 -27.73
C SER A 37 0.64 14.29 -26.48
N ARG A 38 1.36 14.67 -25.42
CA ARG A 38 1.42 13.89 -24.18
C ARG A 38 0.04 13.60 -23.56
N HIS A 39 -0.90 14.55 -23.68
CA HIS A 39 -2.28 14.38 -23.23
C HIS A 39 -3.02 13.26 -23.98
N GLN A 40 -2.88 13.19 -25.31
CA GLN A 40 -3.50 12.10 -26.10
C GLN A 40 -2.93 10.75 -25.70
N VAL A 41 -1.60 10.66 -25.54
CA VAL A 41 -0.94 9.44 -25.07
C VAL A 41 -1.47 9.00 -23.71
N ALA A 42 -1.66 9.94 -22.78
CA ALA A 42 -2.16 9.63 -21.44
C ALA A 42 -3.62 9.14 -21.46
N VAL A 43 -4.48 9.74 -22.29
CA VAL A 43 -5.86 9.28 -22.47
C VAL A 43 -5.91 7.88 -23.08
N ILE A 44 -5.11 7.62 -24.12
CA ILE A 44 -5.01 6.29 -24.74
C ILE A 44 -4.54 5.26 -23.71
N LEU A 45 -3.49 5.58 -22.96
CA LEU A 45 -2.97 4.71 -21.91
C LEU A 45 -4.02 4.41 -20.84
N ALA A 46 -4.77 5.42 -20.38
CA ALA A 46 -5.85 5.24 -19.41
C ALA A 46 -6.96 4.31 -19.95
N ILE A 47 -7.37 4.49 -21.21
CA ILE A 47 -8.36 3.61 -21.86
C ILE A 47 -7.84 2.17 -21.92
N VAL A 48 -6.59 1.98 -22.34
CA VAL A 48 -5.96 0.64 -22.40
C VAL A 48 -5.93 0.00 -21.01
N ILE A 49 -5.54 0.74 -19.97
CA ILE A 49 -5.55 0.23 -18.59
C ILE A 49 -6.96 -0.17 -18.17
N CYS A 50 -7.99 0.65 -18.45
CA CYS A 50 -9.37 0.33 -18.13
C CYS A 50 -9.83 -0.96 -18.81
N VAL A 51 -9.52 -1.13 -20.09
CA VAL A 51 -9.84 -2.37 -20.84
C VAL A 51 -9.10 -3.57 -20.24
N LEU A 52 -7.81 -3.44 -19.95
CA LEU A 52 -7.02 -4.51 -19.33
C LEU A 52 -7.58 -4.91 -17.95
N LEU A 53 -8.06 -3.96 -17.16
CA LEU A 53 -8.66 -4.25 -15.85
C LEU A 53 -10.01 -4.97 -15.92
N ILE A 54 -10.72 -4.91 -17.06
CA ILE A 54 -11.98 -5.61 -17.24
C ILE A 54 -11.77 -7.01 -17.82
N VAL A 55 -10.89 -7.13 -18.82
CA VAL A 55 -10.82 -8.33 -19.67
C VAL A 55 -9.63 -9.22 -19.36
N SER A 56 -8.57 -8.69 -18.72
CA SER A 56 -7.33 -9.48 -18.51
C SER A 56 -7.48 -10.50 -17.39
N PRO A 57 -7.02 -11.75 -17.58
CA PRO A 57 -6.87 -12.73 -16.49
C PRO A 57 -5.95 -12.25 -15.37
N SER A 58 -5.02 -11.34 -15.67
CA SER A 58 -4.08 -10.75 -14.73
C SER A 58 -4.50 -9.35 -14.23
N ALA A 59 -5.78 -8.97 -14.42
CA ALA A 59 -6.32 -7.67 -13.99
C ALA A 59 -6.02 -7.38 -12.50
N GLY A 60 -6.09 -8.41 -11.65
CA GLY A 60 -5.74 -8.27 -10.23
C GLY A 60 -4.30 -7.86 -9.98
N LEU A 61 -3.35 -8.44 -10.71
CA LEU A 61 -1.93 -8.07 -10.61
C LEU A 61 -1.72 -6.62 -11.06
N LEU A 62 -2.29 -6.25 -12.21
CA LEU A 62 -2.20 -4.89 -12.74
C LEU A 62 -2.79 -3.86 -11.77
N CYS A 63 -3.99 -4.12 -11.23
CA CYS A 63 -4.63 -3.28 -10.24
C CYS A 63 -3.74 -3.10 -9.00
N ASN A 64 -3.16 -4.18 -8.48
CA ASN A 64 -2.32 -4.14 -7.29
C ASN A 64 -1.03 -3.34 -7.53
N TRP A 65 -0.43 -3.43 -8.72
CA TRP A 65 0.73 -2.61 -9.10
C TRP A 65 0.39 -1.11 -9.13
N ILE A 66 -0.73 -0.74 -9.75
CA ILE A 66 -1.19 0.66 -9.81
C ILE A 66 -1.45 1.19 -8.40
N CYS A 67 -2.13 0.41 -7.57
CA CYS A 67 -2.46 0.79 -6.21
C CYS A 67 -1.21 0.82 -5.30
N PHE A 68 -0.20 -0.01 -5.55
CA PHE A 68 1.00 -0.03 -4.71
C PHE A 68 2.02 1.05 -5.10
N GLY A 69 2.32 1.20 -6.39
CA GLY A 69 3.52 1.88 -6.87
C GLY A 69 3.61 3.34 -6.44
N TYR A 70 2.64 4.16 -6.83
CA TYR A 70 2.63 5.58 -6.50
C TYR A 70 2.52 5.85 -4.99
N PRO A 71 1.57 5.23 -4.26
CA PRO A 71 1.47 5.39 -2.81
C PRO A 71 2.72 4.97 -2.05
N ALA A 72 3.39 3.88 -2.44
CA ALA A 72 4.64 3.45 -1.82
C ALA A 72 5.74 4.50 -1.97
N MET A 73 5.94 5.03 -3.19
CA MET A 73 6.92 6.09 -3.43
C MET A 73 6.62 7.34 -2.59
N LYS A 74 5.37 7.83 -2.61
CA LYS A 74 4.98 9.01 -1.82
C LYS A 74 5.13 8.79 -0.32
N THR A 75 4.71 7.63 0.18
CA THR A 75 4.86 7.27 1.61
C THR A 75 6.34 7.33 2.03
N LEU A 76 7.24 6.76 1.23
CA LEU A 76 8.68 6.77 1.51
C LEU A 76 9.30 8.18 1.46
N MET A 77 8.89 9.00 0.50
CA MET A 77 9.31 10.41 0.43
C MET A 77 8.86 11.19 1.68
N GLU A 78 7.61 11.01 2.10
CA GLU A 78 7.08 11.71 3.26
C GLU A 78 7.66 11.23 4.59
N MET A 79 8.12 9.97 4.66
CA MET A 79 8.83 9.46 5.83
C MET A 79 10.18 10.15 6.07
N GLN A 80 10.73 10.80 5.04
CA GLN A 80 11.98 11.56 5.10
C GLN A 80 11.74 13.05 5.29
N ALA A 81 10.58 13.55 4.88
CA ALA A 81 10.19 14.92 5.15
C ALA A 81 10.09 15.16 6.67
N ASN A 82 10.61 16.31 7.11
CA ASN A 82 10.53 16.73 8.51
C ASN A 82 9.09 17.11 8.91
N GLU A 83 8.24 17.45 7.94
CA GLU A 83 6.85 17.84 8.16
C GLU A 83 5.88 16.68 7.94
N ASN A 84 4.86 16.61 8.80
CA ASN A 84 3.88 15.52 8.85
C ASN A 84 2.56 15.87 8.14
N VAL A 85 2.59 16.66 7.06
CA VAL A 85 1.39 17.28 6.46
C VAL A 85 0.33 16.23 6.08
N ASN A 86 0.73 15.12 5.43
CA ASN A 86 -0.20 14.09 4.94
C ASN A 86 -0.09 12.77 5.72
N ARG A 87 0.28 12.82 7.01
CA ARG A 87 0.47 11.61 7.81
C ARG A 87 -0.78 10.72 7.83
N LYS A 88 -1.93 11.29 8.17
CA LYS A 88 -3.20 10.56 8.28
C LYS A 88 -3.63 9.97 6.94
N GLN A 89 -3.40 10.70 5.86
CA GLN A 89 -3.68 10.29 4.49
C GLN A 89 -3.03 8.94 4.15
N TRP A 90 -1.71 8.81 4.29
CA TRP A 90 -1.03 7.57 3.93
C TRP A 90 -1.24 6.44 4.92
N MET A 91 -1.27 6.73 6.23
CA MET A 91 -1.54 5.70 7.23
C MET A 91 -2.93 5.07 7.01
N PHE A 92 -3.95 5.89 6.75
CA PHE A 92 -5.29 5.38 6.50
C PHE A 92 -5.41 4.67 5.15
N TYR A 93 -4.79 5.23 4.11
CA TYR A 93 -4.71 4.60 2.80
C TYR A 93 -4.23 3.15 2.90
N TRP A 94 -3.13 2.94 3.63
CA TRP A 94 -2.53 1.62 3.79
C TRP A 94 -3.37 0.67 4.64
N VAL A 95 -4.10 1.18 5.64
CA VAL A 95 -5.06 0.36 6.39
C VAL A 95 -6.19 -0.12 5.47
N ILE A 96 -6.71 0.74 4.60
CA ILE A 96 -7.73 0.33 3.61
C ILE A 96 -7.13 -0.67 2.62
N PHE A 97 -5.93 -0.42 2.11
CA PHE A 97 -5.21 -1.35 1.24
C PHE A 97 -5.04 -2.73 1.90
N GLY A 98 -4.67 -2.74 3.18
CA GLY A 98 -4.56 -3.93 4.01
C GLY A 98 -5.89 -4.67 4.17
N MET A 99 -6.98 -3.96 4.42
CA MET A 99 -8.32 -4.55 4.52
C MET A 99 -8.74 -5.21 3.19
N PHE A 100 -8.48 -4.55 2.07
CA PHE A 100 -8.75 -5.11 0.75
C PHE A 100 -7.91 -6.36 0.45
N ARG A 101 -6.81 -6.63 1.17
CA ARG A 101 -6.11 -7.92 1.04
C ARG A 101 -6.99 -9.10 1.41
N ILE A 102 -7.85 -8.92 2.42
CA ILE A 102 -8.79 -9.94 2.88
C ILE A 102 -9.93 -10.09 1.88
N VAL A 103 -10.45 -8.97 1.37
CA VAL A 103 -11.50 -8.97 0.32
C VAL A 103 -10.99 -9.63 -0.96
N ASP A 104 -9.76 -9.32 -1.35
CA ASP A 104 -9.08 -9.84 -2.54
C ASP A 104 -8.94 -11.36 -2.54
N TYR A 105 -8.92 -12.00 -1.37
CA TYR A 105 -8.93 -13.46 -1.29
C TYR A 105 -10.16 -14.07 -1.96
N PHE A 106 -11.29 -13.33 -1.94
CA PHE A 106 -12.54 -13.72 -2.58
C PHE A 106 -12.73 -13.06 -3.95
N ALA A 107 -11.70 -12.39 -4.50
CA ALA A 107 -11.82 -11.60 -5.72
C ALA A 107 -12.31 -12.40 -6.91
N GLU A 108 -11.93 -13.68 -7.05
CA GLU A 108 -12.42 -14.52 -8.14
C GLU A 108 -13.95 -14.68 -8.11
N CYS A 109 -14.51 -14.94 -6.92
CA CYS A 109 -15.96 -15.02 -6.71
C CYS A 109 -16.63 -13.67 -6.95
N ILE A 110 -16.03 -12.57 -6.47
CA ILE A 110 -16.56 -11.21 -6.67
C ILE A 110 -16.53 -10.84 -8.16
N SER A 111 -15.44 -11.14 -8.87
CA SER A 111 -15.29 -10.88 -10.30
C SER A 111 -16.22 -11.73 -11.16
N PHE A 112 -16.56 -12.93 -10.72
CA PHE A 112 -17.57 -13.75 -11.38
C PHE A 112 -18.96 -13.10 -11.33
N ILE A 113 -19.32 -12.47 -10.19
CA ILE A 113 -20.60 -11.76 -10.03
C ILE A 113 -20.56 -10.37 -10.66
N ILE A 114 -19.44 -9.67 -10.53
CA ILE A 114 -19.21 -8.29 -10.98
C ILE A 114 -17.94 -8.25 -11.83
N PRO A 115 -18.04 -8.46 -13.16
CA PRO A 115 -16.88 -8.51 -14.06
C PRO A 115 -15.99 -7.26 -14.04
N ILE A 116 -16.54 -6.10 -13.67
CA ILE A 116 -15.80 -4.83 -13.57
C ILE A 116 -15.16 -4.57 -12.18
N TYR A 117 -15.14 -5.57 -11.28
CA TYR A 117 -14.66 -5.42 -9.91
C TYR A 117 -13.26 -4.78 -9.83
N TRP A 118 -12.29 -5.27 -10.61
CA TRP A 118 -10.91 -4.77 -10.59
C TRP A 118 -10.82 -3.31 -11.04
N LEU A 119 -11.63 -2.91 -12.03
CA LEU A 119 -11.73 -1.52 -12.45
C LEU A 119 -12.32 -0.64 -11.34
N LEU A 120 -13.41 -1.07 -10.71
CA LEU A 120 -14.03 -0.35 -9.59
C LEU A 120 -13.07 -0.19 -8.41
N LYS A 121 -12.36 -1.26 -8.04
CA LYS A 121 -11.32 -1.23 -7.02
C LYS A 121 -10.23 -0.23 -7.41
N CYS A 122 -9.71 -0.29 -8.64
CA CYS A 122 -8.66 0.60 -9.09
C CYS A 122 -9.10 2.08 -9.04
N ILE A 123 -10.30 2.40 -9.51
CA ILE A 123 -10.85 3.76 -9.46
C ILE A 123 -10.97 4.23 -8.01
N PHE A 124 -11.48 3.39 -7.12
CA PHE A 124 -11.58 3.69 -5.69
C PHE A 124 -10.22 3.97 -5.07
N PHE A 125 -9.20 3.14 -5.34
CA PHE A 125 -7.85 3.35 -4.80
C PHE A 125 -7.15 4.57 -5.40
N VAL A 126 -7.34 4.83 -6.70
CA VAL A 126 -6.86 6.07 -7.33
C VAL A 126 -7.46 7.27 -6.63
N TRP A 127 -8.76 7.27 -6.38
CA TRP A 127 -9.41 8.33 -5.60
C TRP A 127 -8.84 8.46 -4.18
N LEU A 128 -8.54 7.34 -3.51
CA LEU A 128 -7.96 7.36 -2.17
C LEU A 128 -6.58 8.03 -2.12
N PHE A 129 -5.68 7.75 -3.07
CA PHE A 129 -4.31 8.26 -3.02
C PHE A 129 -4.06 9.55 -3.80
N MET A 130 -5.02 10.00 -4.63
CA MET A 130 -4.81 11.17 -5.49
C MET A 130 -4.58 12.45 -4.64
N PRO A 131 -3.52 13.23 -4.92
CA PRO A 131 -3.21 14.45 -4.16
C PRO A 131 -4.35 15.47 -4.13
N SER A 132 -5.03 15.69 -5.26
CA SER A 132 -6.20 16.59 -5.34
C SER A 132 -7.40 16.18 -4.48
N CYS A 133 -7.52 14.89 -4.15
CA CYS A 133 -8.72 14.36 -3.51
C CYS A 133 -8.53 14.11 -2.01
N LEU A 134 -7.31 13.77 -1.57
CA LEU A 134 -7.01 13.31 -0.20
C LEU A 134 -8.07 12.33 0.32
N GLY A 135 -8.51 11.41 -0.55
CA GLY A 135 -9.72 10.61 -0.32
C GLY A 135 -9.63 9.73 0.92
N ALA A 136 -8.44 9.24 1.26
CA ALA A 136 -8.24 8.47 2.48
C ALA A 136 -8.41 9.34 3.73
N GLN A 137 -7.83 10.54 3.78
CA GLN A 137 -8.02 11.47 4.89
C GLN A 137 -9.47 11.91 5.02
N THR A 138 -10.14 12.25 3.91
CA THR A 138 -11.56 12.59 3.92
C THR A 138 -12.42 11.44 4.45
N LEU A 139 -12.10 10.20 4.08
CA LEU A 139 -12.82 9.03 4.57
C LEU A 139 -12.59 8.81 6.06
N TYR A 140 -11.36 9.02 6.54
CA TYR A 140 -11.02 8.95 7.97
C TYR A 140 -11.79 9.98 8.80
N GLU A 141 -11.76 11.26 8.40
CA GLU A 141 -12.42 12.36 9.13
C GLU A 141 -13.95 12.19 9.17
N ASN A 142 -14.53 11.65 8.10
CA ASN A 142 -15.96 11.35 8.05
C ASN A 142 -16.35 10.13 8.92
N ASP A 143 -15.46 9.15 9.09
CA ASP A 143 -15.72 7.91 9.85
C ASP A 143 -15.31 7.99 11.33
N GLU A 144 -14.54 9.00 11.75
CA GLU A 144 -14.11 9.22 13.14
C GLU A 144 -15.28 9.21 14.15
N ARG A 145 -16.52 9.51 13.70
CA ARG A 145 -17.73 9.50 14.53
C ARG A 145 -18.51 8.17 14.51
N GLY A 146 -18.14 7.22 13.66
CA GLY A 146 -19.02 6.14 13.22
C GLY A 146 -18.48 4.74 13.47
N LEU A 147 -17.82 4.18 12.47
CA LEU A 147 -17.51 2.74 12.38
C LEU A 147 -16.20 2.41 13.11
N VAL A 148 -15.12 3.12 12.77
CA VAL A 148 -13.79 2.92 13.35
C VAL A 148 -13.83 3.07 14.87
N GLY A 149 -14.41 4.16 15.39
CA GLY A 149 -14.54 4.38 16.84
C GLY A 149 -15.33 3.28 17.58
N LYS A 150 -16.43 2.78 16.98
CA LYS A 150 -17.24 1.71 17.57
C LYS A 150 -16.54 0.35 17.55
N ILE A 151 -15.83 0.03 16.47
CA ILE A 151 -15.01 -1.18 16.36
C ILE A 151 -13.92 -1.14 17.43
N PHE A 152 -13.27 0.01 17.61
CA PHE A 152 -12.24 0.20 18.64
C PHE A 152 -12.77 0.01 20.06
N ALA A 153 -13.85 0.69 20.43
CA ALA A 153 -14.43 0.55 21.77
C ALA A 153 -14.76 -0.92 22.09
N LYS A 154 -15.24 -1.68 21.09
CA LYS A 154 -15.58 -3.10 21.25
C LYS A 154 -14.36 -4.01 21.35
N ILE A 155 -13.24 -3.65 20.73
CA ILE A 155 -11.99 -4.41 20.80
C ILE A 155 -11.22 -4.08 22.08
N GLU A 156 -11.14 -2.80 22.45
CA GLU A 156 -10.48 -2.34 23.67
C GLU A 156 -11.12 -2.99 24.90
N GLN A 157 -12.46 -3.02 24.95
CA GLN A 157 -13.24 -3.70 26.01
C GLN A 157 -12.99 -5.22 26.09
N LYS A 158 -12.58 -5.86 24.99
CA LYS A 158 -12.32 -7.31 24.93
C LYS A 158 -10.84 -7.68 25.08
N SER A 159 -9.91 -6.74 24.91
CA SER A 159 -8.47 -7.03 24.85
C SER A 159 -7.75 -7.07 26.21
N GLY A 160 -8.47 -6.75 27.30
CA GLY A 160 -7.92 -6.75 28.66
C GLY A 160 -7.74 -8.15 29.25
N GLN A 161 -6.81 -8.97 28.74
CA GLN A 161 -6.27 -10.08 29.54
C GLN A 161 -4.91 -10.61 29.06
N SER A 162 -3.97 -10.74 30.01
CA SER A 162 -2.69 -11.41 29.85
C SER A 162 -2.78 -12.88 30.26
N ARG A 163 -2.54 -13.81 29.33
CA ARG A 163 -2.07 -15.17 29.64
C ARG A 163 -1.06 -15.63 28.59
N HIS A 164 0.22 -15.48 28.90
CA HIS A 164 1.34 -15.89 28.04
C HIS A 164 1.24 -17.36 27.57
N GLN A 165 0.71 -18.25 28.42
CA GLN A 165 0.49 -19.67 28.07
C GLN A 165 -0.56 -19.87 26.97
N VAL A 166 -1.63 -19.06 26.97
CA VAL A 166 -2.67 -19.12 25.93
C VAL A 166 -2.12 -18.59 24.61
N ALA A 167 -1.28 -17.54 24.65
CA ALA A 167 -0.64 -17.00 23.46
C ALA A 167 0.35 -17.99 22.81
N VAL A 168 1.11 -18.74 23.60
CA VAL A 168 2.05 -19.76 23.09
C VAL A 168 1.28 -20.92 22.46
N ILE A 169 0.25 -21.45 23.13
CA ILE A 169 -0.58 -22.52 22.57
C ILE A 169 -1.27 -22.05 21.29
N LEU A 170 -1.82 -20.84 21.28
CA LEU A 170 -2.44 -20.24 20.10
C LEU A 170 -1.44 -20.08 18.95
N ALA A 171 -0.19 -19.65 19.23
CA ALA A 171 0.85 -19.52 18.22
C ALA A 171 1.24 -20.87 17.61
N ILE A 172 1.35 -21.93 18.42
CA ILE A 172 1.62 -23.30 17.95
C ILE A 172 0.47 -23.79 17.05
N VAL A 173 -0.78 -23.59 17.48
CA VAL A 173 -1.96 -23.95 16.68
C VAL A 173 -1.98 -23.18 15.36
N ILE A 174 -1.69 -21.87 15.37
CA ILE A 174 -1.58 -21.05 14.16
C ILE A 174 -0.50 -21.59 13.23
N CYS A 175 0.68 -21.95 13.74
CA CYS A 175 1.75 -22.51 12.92
C CYS A 175 1.33 -23.83 12.25
N VAL A 176 0.66 -24.72 12.98
CA VAL A 176 0.11 -25.97 12.43
C VAL A 176 -0.95 -25.67 11.36
N LEU A 177 -1.86 -24.72 11.62
CA LEU A 177 -2.88 -24.32 10.65
C LEU A 177 -2.28 -23.70 9.39
N LEU A 178 -1.19 -22.92 9.49
CA LEU A 178 -0.52 -22.33 8.34
C LEU A 178 0.20 -23.36 7.46
N ILE A 179 0.60 -24.51 8.01
CA ILE A 179 1.26 -25.58 7.26
C ILE A 179 0.23 -26.50 6.59
N VAL A 180 -0.85 -26.81 7.30
CA VAL A 180 -1.80 -27.87 6.90
C VAL A 180 -3.01 -27.33 6.14
N SER A 181 -3.40 -26.07 6.37
CA SER A 181 -4.65 -25.53 5.81
C SER A 181 -4.50 -25.08 4.36
N PRO A 182 -5.43 -25.46 3.46
CA PRO A 182 -5.55 -24.88 2.12
C PRO A 182 -5.75 -23.36 2.14
N SER A 183 -6.26 -22.82 3.25
CA SER A 183 -6.55 -21.39 3.45
C SER A 183 -5.47 -20.68 4.28
N ALA A 184 -4.25 -21.23 4.35
CA ALA A 184 -3.14 -20.65 5.11
C ALA A 184 -2.85 -19.19 4.72
N GLY A 185 -2.98 -18.84 3.44
CA GLY A 185 -2.82 -17.46 2.97
C GLY A 185 -3.83 -16.49 3.58
N LEU A 186 -5.09 -16.89 3.70
CA LEU A 186 -6.12 -16.07 4.35
C LEU A 186 -5.81 -15.86 5.82
N LEU A 187 -5.45 -16.92 6.55
CA LEU A 187 -5.08 -16.84 7.97
C LEU A 187 -3.86 -15.93 8.19
N CYS A 188 -2.81 -16.11 7.38
CA CYS A 188 -1.62 -15.27 7.43
C CYS A 188 -1.98 -13.79 7.20
N ASN A 189 -2.80 -13.50 6.19
CA ASN A 189 -3.21 -12.14 5.87
C ASN A 189 -4.02 -11.50 7.01
N TRP A 190 -4.91 -12.25 7.68
CA TRP A 190 -5.62 -11.77 8.87
C TRP A 190 -4.69 -11.42 10.02
N ILE A 191 -3.70 -12.28 10.31
CA ILE A 191 -2.72 -12.05 11.38
C ILE A 191 -1.89 -10.80 11.08
N CYS A 192 -1.39 -10.70 9.85
CA CYS A 192 -0.58 -9.57 9.40
C CYS A 192 -1.39 -8.27 9.27
N PHE A 193 -2.71 -8.33 9.12
CA PHE A 193 -3.55 -7.14 9.06
C PHE A 193 -4.01 -6.67 10.44
N GLY A 194 -4.54 -7.58 11.26
CA GLY A 194 -5.37 -7.25 12.42
C GLY A 194 -4.66 -6.38 13.47
N TYR A 195 -3.55 -6.86 14.03
CA TYR A 195 -2.82 -6.12 15.05
C TYR A 195 -2.23 -4.79 14.53
N PRO A 196 -1.53 -4.78 13.37
CA PRO A 196 -0.98 -3.54 12.81
C PRO A 196 -2.04 -2.50 12.44
N ALA A 197 -3.19 -2.90 11.92
CA ALA A 197 -4.30 -1.99 11.61
C ALA A 197 -4.81 -1.29 12.87
N MET A 198 -5.01 -2.05 13.95
CA MET A 198 -5.42 -1.47 15.24
C MET A 198 -4.41 -0.45 15.75
N LYS A 199 -3.12 -0.83 15.80
CA LYS A 199 -2.07 0.07 16.29
C LYS A 199 -1.88 1.30 15.41
N THR A 200 -1.98 1.16 14.08
CA THR A 200 -1.86 2.28 13.13
C THR A 200 -2.95 3.32 13.38
N LEU A 201 -4.21 2.88 13.55
CA LEU A 201 -5.33 3.78 13.81
C LEU A 201 -5.26 4.42 15.19
N MET A 202 -4.82 3.70 16.23
CA MET A 202 -4.53 4.28 17.54
C MET A 202 -3.48 5.40 17.44
N GLU A 203 -2.39 5.16 16.71
CA GLU A 203 -1.35 6.16 16.53
C GLU A 203 -1.87 7.36 15.72
N MET A 204 -2.78 7.17 14.77
CA MET A 204 -3.39 8.28 14.02
C MET A 204 -4.24 9.21 14.90
N GLN A 205 -4.82 8.69 15.98
CA GLN A 205 -5.57 9.46 16.97
C GLN A 205 -4.65 10.11 18.02
N ALA A 206 -3.48 9.53 18.27
CA ALA A 206 -2.50 10.09 19.18
C ALA A 206 -1.91 11.40 18.63
N ASN A 207 -1.70 12.37 19.52
CA ASN A 207 -1.06 13.65 19.20
C ASN A 207 0.46 13.51 18.97
N GLU A 208 1.07 12.45 19.54
CA GLU A 208 2.50 12.18 19.41
C GLU A 208 2.79 11.19 18.26
N ASN A 209 3.91 11.41 17.57
CA ASN A 209 4.29 10.66 16.36
C ASN A 209 5.44 9.68 16.61
N VAL A 210 5.46 9.03 17.78
CA VAL A 210 6.62 8.23 18.24
C VAL A 210 6.91 7.09 17.27
N ASN A 211 5.89 6.41 16.76
CA ASN A 211 6.03 5.21 15.93
C ASN A 211 5.61 5.42 14.47
N ARG A 212 5.63 6.66 13.98
CA ARG A 212 5.19 6.98 12.60
C ARG A 212 5.91 6.14 11.55
N LYS A 213 7.25 6.14 11.58
CA LYS A 213 8.09 5.44 10.58
C LYS A 213 7.88 3.94 10.64
N GLN A 214 7.72 3.38 11.84
CA GLN A 214 7.43 1.97 12.07
C GLN A 214 6.18 1.52 11.29
N TRP A 215 5.04 2.20 11.50
CA TRP A 215 3.79 1.78 10.86
C TRP A 215 3.74 2.11 9.36
N MET A 216 4.23 3.27 8.93
CA MET A 216 4.27 3.62 7.50
C MET A 216 5.12 2.63 6.71
N PHE A 217 6.31 2.28 7.22
CA PHE A 217 7.19 1.34 6.52
C PHE A 217 6.69 -0.09 6.58
N TYR A 218 6.09 -0.50 7.71
CA TYR A 218 5.39 -1.79 7.82
C TYR A 218 4.40 -1.99 6.67
N TRP A 219 3.56 -0.98 6.44
CA TRP A 219 2.54 -1.07 5.40
C TRP A 219 3.10 -1.04 3.98
N VAL A 220 4.20 -0.32 3.74
CA VAL A 220 4.90 -0.38 2.45
C VAL A 220 5.42 -1.81 2.19
N ILE A 221 6.01 -2.47 3.19
CA ILE A 221 6.43 -3.88 3.06
C ILE A 221 5.21 -4.78 2.85
N PHE A 222 4.14 -4.59 3.62
CA PHE A 222 2.89 -5.34 3.47
C PHE A 222 2.33 -5.23 2.04
N GLY A 223 2.32 -4.01 1.49
CA GLY A 223 1.93 -3.74 0.12
C GLY A 223 2.82 -4.42 -0.91
N MET A 224 4.13 -4.43 -0.71
CA MET A 224 5.08 -5.11 -1.60
C MET A 224 4.82 -6.62 -1.64
N PHE A 225 4.56 -7.23 -0.48
CA PHE A 225 4.25 -8.65 -0.39
C PHE A 225 2.95 -9.02 -1.12
N ARG A 226 2.04 -8.07 -1.39
CA ARG A 226 0.86 -8.34 -2.24
C ARG A 226 1.26 -8.84 -3.63
N ILE A 227 2.32 -8.27 -4.19
CA ILE A 227 2.85 -8.62 -5.52
C ILE A 227 3.63 -9.93 -5.42
N VAL A 228 4.45 -10.09 -4.38
CA VAL A 228 5.22 -11.33 -4.14
C VAL A 228 4.29 -12.53 -3.95
N ASP A 229 3.19 -12.35 -3.21
CA ASP A 229 2.17 -13.39 -2.97
C ASP A 229 1.63 -13.95 -4.29
N TYR A 230 1.38 -13.08 -5.29
CA TYR A 230 0.88 -13.52 -6.60
C TYR A 230 1.84 -14.52 -7.25
N PHE A 231 3.15 -14.24 -7.20
CA PHE A 231 4.15 -15.16 -7.74
C PHE A 231 4.35 -16.40 -6.86
N ALA A 232 4.23 -16.28 -5.54
CA ALA A 232 4.32 -17.41 -4.63
C ALA A 232 3.17 -18.40 -4.85
N GLU A 233 1.95 -17.91 -5.10
CA GLU A 233 0.78 -18.73 -5.43
C GLU A 233 0.95 -19.46 -6.78
N CYS A 234 1.63 -18.85 -7.77
CA CYS A 234 2.02 -19.54 -9.01
C CYS A 234 3.00 -20.70 -8.78
N ILE A 235 3.78 -20.69 -7.69
CA ILE A 235 4.79 -21.71 -7.39
C ILE A 235 4.25 -22.64 -6.29
N SER A 236 3.35 -23.53 -6.68
CA SER A 236 2.54 -24.33 -5.74
C SER A 236 3.33 -25.19 -4.73
N PHE A 237 4.56 -25.59 -5.03
CA PHE A 237 5.35 -26.45 -4.12
C PHE A 237 6.00 -25.71 -2.94
N ILE A 238 6.21 -24.40 -3.05
CA ILE A 238 6.81 -23.57 -1.98
C ILE A 238 5.73 -23.04 -1.04
N THR A 239 4.47 -23.02 -1.49
CA THR A 239 3.33 -22.37 -0.85
C THR A 239 3.20 -22.64 0.66
N PRO A 240 3.26 -23.88 1.17
CA PRO A 240 3.08 -24.12 2.62
C PRO A 240 4.19 -23.50 3.47
N ILE A 241 5.44 -23.58 3.02
CA ILE A 241 6.60 -23.03 3.73
C ILE A 241 6.62 -21.50 3.62
N TYR A 242 6.22 -20.97 2.45
CA TYR A 242 6.14 -19.53 2.20
C TYR A 242 5.25 -18.81 3.21
N TRP A 243 4.02 -19.29 3.45
CA TRP A 243 3.08 -18.63 4.36
C TRP A 243 3.58 -18.62 5.80
N LEU A 244 4.25 -19.69 6.24
CA LEU A 244 4.86 -19.75 7.57
C LEU A 244 6.00 -18.74 7.71
N LEU A 245 6.95 -18.73 6.76
CA LEU A 245 8.08 -17.80 6.76
C LEU A 245 7.61 -16.34 6.70
N LYS A 246 6.64 -16.07 5.83
CA LYS A 246 5.99 -14.75 5.74
C LYS A 246 5.38 -14.36 7.07
N CYS A 247 4.59 -15.22 7.70
CA CYS A 247 3.96 -14.91 8.97
C CYS A 247 5.01 -14.60 10.06
N ILE A 248 6.07 -15.39 10.18
CA ILE A 248 7.16 -15.16 11.14
C ILE A 248 7.82 -13.80 10.88
N PHE A 249 8.13 -13.50 9.61
CA PHE A 249 8.72 -12.23 9.21
C PHE A 249 7.82 -11.04 9.57
N PHE A 250 6.52 -11.12 9.27
CA PHE A 250 5.59 -10.05 9.59
C PHE A 250 5.36 -9.88 11.10
N VAL A 251 5.34 -10.97 11.87
CA VAL A 251 5.30 -10.91 13.34
C VAL A 251 6.50 -10.14 13.87
N TRP A 252 7.70 -10.43 13.36
CA TRP A 252 8.90 -9.67 13.72
C TRP A 252 8.79 -8.19 13.31
N LEU A 253 8.22 -7.88 12.14
CA LEU A 253 8.06 -6.50 11.67
C LEU A 253 7.15 -5.67 12.57
N PHE A 254 6.00 -6.21 13.01
CA PHE A 254 5.03 -5.44 13.81
C PHE A 254 5.22 -5.55 15.32
N MET A 255 6.07 -6.46 15.80
CA MET A 255 6.24 -6.69 17.24
C MET A 255 6.77 -5.44 17.95
N PRO A 256 6.07 -4.92 18.99
CA PRO A 256 6.41 -3.65 19.63
C PRO A 256 7.77 -3.66 20.34
N SER A 257 8.26 -4.83 20.76
CA SER A 257 9.57 -4.98 21.42
C SER A 257 10.75 -4.85 20.46
N CYS A 258 10.55 -5.14 19.16
CA CYS A 258 11.63 -5.21 18.18
C CYS A 258 11.66 -4.01 17.22
N LEU A 259 10.52 -3.33 17.00
CA LEU A 259 10.37 -2.26 16.00
C LEU A 259 11.03 -2.65 14.66
N GLY A 260 10.73 -3.87 14.18
CA GLY A 260 11.45 -4.50 13.08
C GLY A 260 11.34 -3.72 11.77
N ALA A 261 10.18 -3.11 11.49
CA ALA A 261 10.00 -2.28 10.31
C ALA A 261 10.87 -1.01 10.36
N GLN A 262 10.89 -0.30 11.48
CA GLN A 262 11.75 0.89 11.65
C GLN A 262 13.23 0.53 11.54
N THR A 263 13.64 -0.58 12.16
CA THR A 263 15.03 -1.07 12.07
C THR A 263 15.40 -1.38 10.61
N LEU A 264 14.49 -2.01 9.86
CA LEU A 264 14.71 -2.30 8.44
C LEU A 264 14.81 -1.03 7.60
N TYR A 265 13.97 -0.03 7.90
CA TYR A 265 14.01 1.27 7.25
C TYR A 265 15.36 1.98 7.46
N GLU A 266 15.77 2.13 8.72
CA GLU A 266 16.99 2.86 9.10
C GLU A 266 18.26 2.15 8.62
N LYS A 267 18.30 0.81 8.67
CA LYS A 267 19.48 0.03 8.31
C LYS A 267 19.66 -0.15 6.81
N PHE A 268 18.58 -0.35 6.05
CA PHE A 268 18.67 -0.72 4.63
C PHE A 268 18.18 0.36 3.67
N PHE A 269 17.10 1.07 3.99
CA PHE A 269 16.49 2.00 3.05
C PHE A 269 17.07 3.41 3.16
N GLN A 270 17.23 3.91 4.37
CA GLN A 270 17.72 5.27 4.60
C GLN A 270 19.12 5.51 3.99
N PRO A 271 20.12 4.61 4.14
CA PRO A 271 21.46 4.84 3.58
C PRO A 271 21.50 4.77 2.04
N ARG A 272 20.66 3.92 1.43
CA ARG A 272 20.61 3.79 -0.03
C ARG A 272 19.94 4.99 -0.68
N TYR A 273 18.91 5.53 -0.05
CA TYR A 273 18.22 6.68 -0.57
C TYR A 273 19.05 7.96 -0.48
N SER A 274 19.75 8.18 0.65
CA SER A 274 20.66 9.33 0.78
C SER A 274 21.79 9.30 -0.25
N TYR A 275 22.31 8.10 -0.57
CA TYR A 275 23.29 7.93 -1.64
C TYR A 275 22.74 8.24 -3.04
N LEU A 276 21.48 7.87 -3.32
CA LEU A 276 20.84 8.19 -4.60
C LEU A 276 20.59 9.70 -4.75
N LEU A 277 20.24 10.39 -3.66
CA LEU A 277 20.12 11.84 -3.67
C LEU A 277 21.48 12.53 -3.86
N SER A 278 22.51 12.15 -3.12
CA SER A 278 23.85 12.76 -3.27
C SER A 278 24.46 12.48 -4.65
N GLY A 279 24.26 11.28 -5.19
CA GLY A 279 24.66 10.94 -6.56
C GLY A 279 23.91 11.74 -7.63
N SER A 280 22.64 12.07 -7.39
CA SER A 280 21.85 12.91 -8.29
C SER A 280 22.27 14.38 -8.22
N THR A 281 22.60 14.91 -7.04
CA THR A 281 23.10 16.28 -6.87
C THR A 281 24.47 16.47 -7.54
N ASN A 282 25.40 15.53 -7.33
CA ASN A 282 26.74 15.60 -7.93
C ASN A 282 26.69 15.47 -9.46
N ALA A 283 25.76 14.68 -10.01
CA ALA A 283 25.57 14.55 -11.45
C ALA A 283 24.99 15.82 -12.09
N VAL A 284 24.16 16.57 -11.37
CA VAL A 284 23.63 17.86 -11.85
C VAL A 284 24.72 18.93 -11.85
N GLU A 285 25.56 19.02 -10.81
CA GLU A 285 26.67 19.98 -10.74
C GLU A 285 27.70 19.76 -11.87
N MET A 286 28.04 18.51 -12.19
CA MET A 286 28.94 18.17 -13.30
C MET A 286 28.39 18.46 -14.70
N THR A 287 27.08 18.68 -14.86
CA THR A 287 26.47 19.06 -16.15
C THR A 287 26.31 20.57 -16.33
N THR A 288 26.59 21.35 -15.28
CA THR A 288 26.50 22.82 -15.26
C THR A 288 27.85 23.53 -15.35
N GLU A 289 28.96 22.79 -15.39
CA GLU A 289 30.31 23.27 -15.75
C GLU A 289 30.64 22.96 -17.22
#